data_AF-A0A925YYZ4-F1
#
_entry.id   AF-A0A925YYZ4-F1
#
_cell.length_a   1.000
_cell.length_b   1.000
_cell.length_c   1.000
_cell.angle_alpha   90.00
_cell.angle_beta   90.00
_cell.angle_gamma   90.00
#
_symmetry.space_group_name_H-M   'P 1'
#
loop_
_entity.id
_entity.type
_entity.pdbx_description
1 polymer ?
#
loop_
_entity_poly.entity_id
_entity_poly.type
_entity_poly.pdbx_seq_one_letter_code
_entity_poly.pdbx_strand_id
1 'polypeptide(L)'
;MVIDHRYKFIFVELPLTATSAISKEIRDQYGCEPYLNKHATFDDFLRKATAEERNYKSIGSVRNPLDQTVSMYFKYKNDLDERFSSGRKRPGKWLRKSLAKNRDQERYNFIINNNASFETYFLKFFKSPYSNWSIIHHKKMDYIIRFEHLVDDYRKVFTELGLPITRDLPQANKTPEKKKDFWSYYESDKAKRRAKFVFGSFMRYWGYTFPENWKNIKEPAHARLIYTVSNIPRKFYWRYLR
;
A
#
# COMPACT_ATOMS: atom_id res chain seq x y z
N MET A 1 -9.85 2.60 -9.98
CA MET A 1 -10.40 1.25 -9.85
C MET A 1 -10.76 0.79 -11.25
N VAL A 2 -10.53 -0.47 -11.59
CA VAL A 2 -10.77 -0.99 -12.95
C VAL A 2 -11.78 -2.11 -12.88
N ILE A 3 -12.75 -2.14 -13.79
CA ILE A 3 -13.77 -3.17 -13.91
C ILE A 3 -13.67 -3.83 -15.29
N ASP A 4 -14.12 -5.07 -15.40
CA ASP A 4 -14.36 -5.70 -16.69
C ASP A 4 -15.65 -6.52 -16.65
N HIS A 5 -16.57 -6.21 -17.54
CA HIS A 5 -17.88 -6.85 -17.62
C HIS A 5 -17.86 -8.19 -18.37
N ARG A 6 -16.88 -8.38 -19.26
CA ARG A 6 -16.73 -9.62 -20.06
C ARG A 6 -16.24 -10.75 -19.18
N TYR A 7 -15.25 -10.46 -18.33
CA TYR A 7 -14.65 -11.41 -17.38
C TYR A 7 -15.18 -11.26 -15.93
N LYS A 8 -16.14 -10.37 -15.71
CA LYS A 8 -16.88 -10.16 -14.45
C LYS A 8 -15.98 -10.00 -13.23
N PHE A 9 -15.04 -9.07 -13.27
CA PHE A 9 -14.16 -8.77 -12.14
C PHE A 9 -14.03 -7.27 -11.84
N ILE A 10 -13.60 -6.95 -10.62
CA ILE A 10 -13.26 -5.60 -10.15
C ILE A 10 -11.88 -5.58 -9.49
N PHE A 11 -11.00 -4.71 -9.97
CA PHE A 11 -9.65 -4.49 -9.42
C PHE A 11 -9.59 -3.23 -8.56
N VAL A 12 -9.38 -3.44 -7.25
CA VAL A 12 -9.32 -2.41 -6.22
C VAL A 12 -7.87 -1.97 -5.99
N GLU A 13 -7.59 -0.73 -6.35
CA GLU A 13 -6.23 -0.20 -6.38
C GLU A 13 -5.77 0.33 -5.00
N LEU A 14 -5.21 -0.52 -4.14
CA LEU A 14 -4.51 -0.08 -2.92
C LEU A 14 -3.31 0.83 -3.27
N PRO A 15 -3.03 1.92 -2.51
CA PRO A 15 -1.85 2.73 -2.75
C PRO A 15 -0.55 1.97 -2.48
N LEU A 16 0.47 2.24 -3.31
CA LEU A 16 1.86 1.78 -3.14
C LEU A 16 2.08 0.27 -3.31
N THR A 17 1.16 -0.41 -3.99
CA THR A 17 1.21 -1.86 -4.28
C THR A 17 1.31 -2.18 -5.78
N ALA A 18 2.00 -1.33 -6.55
CA ALA A 18 2.14 -1.43 -8.01
C ALA A 18 0.83 -1.43 -8.82
N THR A 19 -0.30 -1.08 -8.21
CA THR A 19 -1.62 -1.01 -8.84
C THR A 19 -1.67 -0.15 -10.09
N SER A 20 -0.79 0.84 -10.21
CA SER A 20 -0.70 1.70 -11.40
C SER A 20 -0.17 0.96 -12.62
N ALA A 21 0.79 0.06 -12.45
CA ALA A 21 1.33 -0.75 -13.53
C ALA A 21 0.29 -1.77 -13.99
N ILE A 22 -0.35 -2.48 -13.03
CA ILE A 22 -1.42 -3.43 -13.33
C ILE A 22 -2.58 -2.74 -14.05
N SER A 23 -3.11 -1.66 -13.47
CA SER A 23 -4.24 -0.90 -14.01
C SER A 23 -3.96 -0.39 -15.43
N LYS A 24 -2.77 0.16 -15.67
CA LYS A 24 -2.36 0.58 -17.02
C LYS A 24 -2.33 -0.61 -17.98
N GLU A 25 -1.71 -1.71 -17.58
CA GLU A 25 -1.56 -2.90 -18.41
C GLU A 25 -2.91 -3.51 -18.80
N ILE A 26 -3.79 -3.80 -17.83
CA ILE A 26 -5.09 -4.42 -18.09
C ILE A 26 -6.02 -3.54 -18.93
N ARG A 27 -5.91 -2.21 -18.78
CA ARG A 27 -6.67 -1.25 -19.58
C ARG A 27 -6.14 -1.16 -21.01
N ASP A 28 -4.83 -0.91 -21.15
CA ASP A 28 -4.24 -0.59 -22.44
C ASP A 28 -4.09 -1.81 -23.35
N GLN A 29 -3.90 -3.01 -22.79
CA GLN A 29 -3.65 -4.22 -23.59
C GLN A 29 -4.85 -5.15 -23.67
N TYR A 30 -5.73 -5.11 -22.68
CA TYR A 30 -6.85 -6.05 -22.59
C TYR A 30 -8.20 -5.35 -22.62
N GLY A 31 -8.25 -4.02 -22.68
CA GLY A 31 -9.47 -3.24 -22.86
C GLY A 31 -10.35 -3.15 -21.62
N CYS A 32 -9.81 -3.40 -20.42
CA CYS A 32 -10.57 -3.21 -19.18
C CYS A 32 -10.90 -1.72 -18.95
N GLU A 33 -11.97 -1.43 -18.23
CA GLU A 33 -12.54 -0.09 -18.13
C GLU A 33 -12.23 0.60 -16.80
N PRO A 34 -11.91 1.91 -16.79
CA PRO A 34 -11.86 2.66 -15.54
C PRO A 34 -13.28 2.81 -14.95
N TYR A 35 -13.48 2.42 -13.70
CA TYR A 35 -14.79 2.49 -13.05
C TYR A 35 -14.90 3.65 -12.05
N LEU A 36 -13.97 3.70 -11.08
CA LEU A 36 -13.88 4.77 -10.10
C LEU A 36 -12.48 5.35 -10.04
N ASN A 37 -12.37 6.50 -9.39
CA ASN A 37 -11.09 7.13 -9.09
C ASN A 37 -10.10 6.12 -8.48
N LYS A 38 -8.82 6.33 -8.79
CA LYS A 38 -7.73 5.56 -8.20
C LYS A 38 -7.79 5.63 -6.67
N HIS A 39 -7.59 4.49 -6.02
CA HIS A 39 -7.69 4.34 -4.56
C HIS A 39 -9.08 4.52 -3.94
N ALA A 40 -10.14 4.48 -4.76
CA ALA A 40 -11.48 4.19 -4.27
C ALA A 40 -11.49 2.85 -3.52
N THR A 41 -12.23 2.81 -2.43
CA THR A 41 -12.38 1.63 -1.58
C THR A 41 -13.40 0.66 -2.15
N PHE A 42 -13.43 -0.57 -1.64
CA PHE A 42 -14.47 -1.52 -2.02
C PHE A 42 -15.87 -1.09 -1.54
N ASP A 43 -15.98 -0.36 -0.41
CA ASP A 43 -17.26 0.25 -0.01
C ASP A 43 -17.72 1.31 -1.03
N ASP A 44 -16.80 2.07 -1.64
CA ASP A 44 -17.14 3.03 -2.71
C ASP A 44 -17.68 2.34 -3.95
N PHE A 45 -17.13 1.18 -4.29
CA PHE A 45 -17.66 0.30 -5.34
C PHE A 45 -19.08 -0.16 -4.99
N LEU A 46 -19.28 -0.79 -3.83
CA LEU A 46 -20.58 -1.36 -3.44
C LEU A 46 -21.71 -0.32 -3.42
N ARG A 47 -21.43 0.94 -3.11
CA ARG A 47 -22.45 2.02 -3.13
C ARG A 47 -22.92 2.39 -4.53
N LYS A 48 -22.11 2.13 -5.56
CA LYS A 48 -22.41 2.47 -6.96
C LYS A 48 -22.73 1.26 -7.82
N ALA A 49 -22.26 0.08 -7.41
CA ALA A 49 -22.39 -1.16 -8.14
C ALA A 49 -23.85 -1.61 -8.26
N THR A 50 -24.22 -2.05 -9.47
CA THR A 50 -25.50 -2.72 -9.76
C THR A 50 -25.60 -4.05 -9.02
N ALA A 51 -26.79 -4.66 -9.02
CA ALA A 51 -26.99 -5.98 -8.42
C ALA A 51 -26.10 -7.06 -9.06
N GLU A 52 -25.87 -6.98 -10.37
CA GLU A 52 -24.99 -7.93 -11.07
C GLU A 52 -23.51 -7.69 -10.73
N GLU A 53 -23.05 -6.44 -10.79
CA GLU A 53 -21.66 -6.07 -10.53
C GLU A 53 -21.20 -6.47 -9.13
N ARG A 54 -22.10 -6.47 -8.14
CA ARG A 54 -21.80 -6.90 -6.76
C ARG A 54 -21.37 -8.37 -6.66
N ASN A 55 -21.68 -9.18 -7.67
CA ASN A 55 -21.28 -10.58 -7.76
C ASN A 55 -19.97 -10.78 -8.54
N TYR A 56 -19.34 -9.71 -9.03
CA TYR A 56 -18.07 -9.80 -9.76
C TYR A 56 -16.94 -10.23 -8.83
N LYS A 57 -15.96 -10.94 -9.38
CA LYS A 57 -14.76 -11.35 -8.67
C LYS A 57 -13.94 -10.14 -8.26
N SER A 58 -13.63 -10.04 -6.97
CA SER A 58 -12.92 -8.92 -6.39
C SER A 58 -11.42 -9.22 -6.28
N ILE A 59 -10.60 -8.29 -6.77
CA ILE A 59 -9.15 -8.39 -6.78
C ILE A 59 -8.56 -7.22 -5.99
N GLY A 60 -7.74 -7.54 -5.01
CA GLY A 60 -6.97 -6.56 -4.25
C GLY A 60 -5.47 -6.74 -4.44
N SER A 61 -4.70 -5.83 -3.85
CA SER A 61 -3.25 -5.98 -3.77
C SER A 61 -2.72 -5.55 -2.42
N VAL A 62 -1.62 -6.17 -1.98
CA VAL A 62 -0.95 -5.85 -0.72
C VAL A 62 0.57 -5.83 -0.92
N ARG A 63 1.27 -5.24 0.04
CA ARG A 63 2.74 -5.16 0.05
C ARG A 63 3.24 -5.29 1.47
N ASN A 64 4.43 -5.85 1.62
CA ASN A 64 5.16 -5.90 2.87
C ASN A 64 5.34 -4.46 3.40
N PRO A 65 4.93 -4.18 4.65
CA PRO A 65 4.91 -2.81 5.16
C PRO A 65 6.32 -2.24 5.38
N LEU A 66 7.35 -3.07 5.57
CA LEU A 66 8.74 -2.62 5.64
C LEU A 66 9.20 -2.13 4.27
N ASP A 67 8.96 -2.95 3.24
CA ASP A 67 9.31 -2.60 1.87
C ASP A 67 8.62 -1.31 1.40
N GLN A 68 7.33 -1.20 1.70
CA GLN A 68 6.55 0.01 1.42
C GLN A 68 7.14 1.24 2.11
N THR A 69 7.64 1.09 3.34
CA THR A 69 8.24 2.19 4.12
C THR A 69 9.57 2.65 3.53
N VAL A 70 10.45 1.71 3.16
CA VAL A 70 11.71 2.00 2.46
C VAL A 70 11.43 2.67 1.12
N SER A 71 10.47 2.16 0.35
CA SER A 71 10.07 2.76 -0.93
C SER A 71 9.57 4.19 -0.78
N MET A 72 8.79 4.49 0.27
CA MET A 72 8.36 5.86 0.55
C MET A 72 9.51 6.78 0.95
N TYR A 73 10.48 6.30 1.73
CA TYR A 73 11.67 7.08 2.07
C TYR A 73 12.40 7.56 0.80
N PHE A 74 12.70 6.66 -0.13
CA PHE A 74 13.38 7.04 -1.38
C PHE A 74 12.52 7.92 -2.29
N LYS A 75 11.19 7.75 -2.27
CA LYS A 75 10.29 8.67 -2.98
C LYS A 75 10.40 10.10 -2.44
N TYR A 76 10.49 10.28 -1.12
CA TYR A 76 10.74 11.60 -0.54
C TYR A 76 12.16 12.08 -0.85
N LYS A 77 13.16 11.21 -0.70
CA LYS A 77 14.58 11.58 -0.89
C LYS A 77 14.87 12.07 -2.32
N ASN A 78 14.30 11.40 -3.32
CA ASN A 78 14.65 11.63 -4.73
C ASN A 78 13.71 12.62 -5.41
N ASP A 79 12.50 12.80 -4.88
CA ASP A 79 11.45 13.71 -5.37
C ASP A 79 11.35 13.87 -6.89
N LEU A 80 11.43 12.76 -7.64
CA LEU A 80 11.65 12.75 -9.09
C LEU A 80 10.62 13.52 -9.93
N ASP A 81 9.43 13.79 -9.38
CA ASP A 81 8.34 14.52 -10.06
C ASP A 81 8.05 15.87 -9.39
N GLU A 82 8.97 16.37 -8.56
CA GLU A 82 8.77 17.55 -7.67
C GLU A 82 7.50 17.46 -6.83
N ARG A 83 7.02 16.24 -6.58
CA ARG A 83 5.71 15.97 -6.01
C ARG A 83 5.65 16.44 -4.57
N PHE A 84 6.76 16.39 -3.86
CA PHE A 84 6.86 16.73 -2.46
C PHE A 84 7.47 18.13 -2.25
N SER A 85 8.38 18.58 -3.10
CA SER A 85 8.94 19.95 -3.06
C SER A 85 7.94 21.03 -3.47
N SER A 86 7.14 20.81 -4.52
CA SER A 86 6.21 21.82 -5.06
C SER A 86 5.00 22.12 -4.17
N GLY A 87 4.83 21.40 -3.05
CA GLY A 87 3.70 21.61 -2.14
C GLY A 87 2.33 21.34 -2.79
N ARG A 88 2.29 20.56 -3.88
CA ARG A 88 1.09 20.32 -4.71
C ARG A 88 -0.11 19.98 -3.81
N LYS A 89 -1.04 20.93 -3.68
CA LYS A 89 -2.20 20.82 -2.79
C LYS A 89 -3.03 19.61 -3.22
N ARG A 90 -3.24 18.65 -2.31
CA ARG A 90 -4.13 17.51 -2.60
C ARG A 90 -5.53 18.05 -2.97
N PRO A 91 -6.13 17.57 -4.07
CA PRO A 91 -7.52 17.92 -4.38
C PRO A 91 -8.44 17.42 -3.26
N GLY A 92 -9.37 18.26 -2.80
CA GLY A 92 -10.26 17.93 -1.69
C GLY A 92 -11.08 19.13 -1.20
N LYS A 93 -12.24 18.87 -0.59
CA LYS A 93 -13.13 19.87 0.01
C LYS A 93 -12.41 20.67 1.12
N TRP A 94 -12.80 21.93 1.32
CA TRP A 94 -12.15 22.90 2.22
C TRP A 94 -11.86 22.36 3.63
N LEU A 95 -12.82 21.68 4.25
CA LEU A 95 -12.68 21.08 5.59
C LEU A 95 -11.54 20.05 5.67
N ARG A 96 -11.33 19.29 4.58
CA ARG A 96 -10.28 18.29 4.45
C ARG A 96 -8.91 18.92 4.21
N LYS A 97 -8.83 20.10 3.60
CA LYS A 97 -7.58 20.88 3.43
C LYS A 97 -7.12 21.51 4.74
N SER A 98 -8.04 22.03 5.55
CA SER A 98 -7.73 22.69 6.83
C SER A 98 -7.20 21.71 7.89
N LEU A 99 -7.75 20.49 7.94
CA LEU A 99 -7.36 19.47 8.93
C LEU A 99 -6.22 18.55 8.48
N ALA A 100 -5.92 18.49 7.18
CA ALA A 100 -4.87 17.64 6.66
C ALA A 100 -3.51 18.32 6.82
N LYS A 101 -2.85 18.13 7.97
CA LYS A 101 -1.39 18.34 8.07
C LYS A 101 -0.76 17.61 6.88
N ASN A 102 0.02 18.31 6.06
CA ASN A 102 0.66 17.69 4.90
C ASN A 102 1.82 16.80 5.37
N ARG A 103 1.49 15.63 5.91
CA ARG A 103 2.43 14.68 6.52
C ARG A 103 3.54 14.26 5.56
N ASP A 104 3.25 14.27 4.26
CA ASP A 104 4.22 13.99 3.21
C ASP A 104 5.26 15.11 3.11
N GLN A 105 4.82 16.37 3.13
CA GLN A 105 5.70 17.54 3.16
C GLN A 105 6.59 17.55 4.41
N GLU A 106 6.02 17.28 5.58
CA GLU A 106 6.78 17.24 6.84
C GLU A 106 7.88 16.17 6.80
N ARG A 107 7.56 15.00 6.26
CA ARG A 107 8.51 13.89 6.07
C ARG A 107 9.60 14.24 5.07
N TYR A 108 9.21 14.82 3.93
CA TYR A 108 10.12 15.30 2.90
C TYR A 108 11.08 16.35 3.46
N ASN A 109 10.56 17.45 4.03
CA ASN A 109 11.36 18.53 4.61
C ASN A 109 12.31 17.99 5.70
N PHE A 110 11.86 17.05 6.53
CA PHE A 110 12.74 16.43 7.52
C PHE A 110 13.91 15.68 6.88
N ILE A 111 13.66 14.90 5.82
CA ILE A 111 14.72 14.17 5.13
C ILE A 111 15.72 15.13 4.48
N ILE A 112 15.23 16.13 3.74
CA ILE A 112 16.09 17.06 3.00
C ILE A 112 16.87 17.97 3.95
N ASN A 113 16.19 18.65 4.88
CA ASN A 113 16.82 19.65 5.75
C ASN A 113 17.82 19.05 6.75
N ASN A 114 17.71 17.76 7.06
CA ASN A 114 18.60 17.07 8.00
C ASN A 114 19.52 16.06 7.32
N ASN A 115 19.49 15.97 5.98
CA ASN A 115 20.13 14.88 5.22
C ASN A 115 19.89 13.50 5.87
N ALA A 116 18.63 13.24 6.27
CA ALA A 116 18.34 12.15 7.19
C ALA A 116 18.50 10.78 6.52
N SER A 117 19.24 9.88 7.17
CA SER A 117 19.27 8.46 6.79
C SER A 117 17.89 7.81 6.93
N PHE A 118 17.70 6.64 6.31
CA PHE A 118 16.47 5.86 6.46
C PHE A 118 16.16 5.59 7.94
N GLU A 119 17.15 5.17 8.73
CA GLU A 119 16.95 4.85 10.14
C GLU A 119 16.48 6.08 10.94
N THR A 120 17.12 7.24 10.74
CA THR A 120 16.73 8.50 11.38
C THR A 120 15.29 8.89 11.04
N TYR A 121 14.94 8.82 9.75
CA TYR A 121 13.58 9.01 9.27
C TYR A 121 12.58 8.02 9.91
N PHE A 122 12.92 6.74 9.90
CA PHE A 122 12.06 5.67 10.38
C PHE A 122 11.77 5.83 11.88
N LEU A 123 12.81 6.06 12.68
CA LEU A 123 12.70 6.25 14.13
C LEU A 123 11.93 7.53 14.50
N LYS A 124 12.01 8.59 13.67
CA LYS A 124 11.26 9.84 13.89
C LYS A 124 9.76 9.66 13.66
N PHE A 125 9.35 9.03 12.55
CA PHE A 125 7.97 9.09 12.08
C PHE A 125 7.12 7.84 12.33
N PHE A 126 7.73 6.70 12.61
CA PHE A 126 7.01 5.45 12.85
C PHE A 126 7.01 5.12 14.33
N LYS A 127 6.09 5.73 15.08
CA LYS A 127 6.01 5.62 16.56
C LYS A 127 4.80 4.82 17.07
N SER A 128 3.97 4.29 16.17
CA SER A 128 2.76 3.55 16.54
C SER A 128 2.52 2.42 15.56
N PRO A 129 1.78 1.36 15.95
CA PRO A 129 1.45 0.26 15.06
C PRO A 129 0.85 0.72 13.73
N TYR A 130 1.51 0.32 12.65
CA TYR A 130 1.11 0.59 11.27
C TYR A 130 -0.16 -0.16 10.91
N SER A 131 -0.99 0.46 10.08
CA SER A 131 -2.09 -0.19 9.40
C SER A 131 -2.46 0.64 8.16
N ASN A 132 -3.14 0.01 7.22
CA ASN A 132 -3.75 0.68 6.07
C ASN A 132 -5.15 0.09 5.81
N TRP A 133 -5.87 0.66 4.85
CA TRP A 133 -7.28 0.31 4.61
C TRP A 133 -7.50 -1.08 3.98
N SER A 134 -6.44 -1.83 3.68
CA SER A 134 -6.57 -3.23 3.26
C SER A 134 -7.22 -4.11 4.33
N ILE A 135 -7.11 -3.76 5.61
CA ILE A 135 -7.69 -4.54 6.72
C ILE A 135 -9.23 -4.53 6.78
N ILE A 136 -9.88 -3.77 5.89
CA ILE A 136 -11.35 -3.65 5.86
C ILE A 136 -11.92 -4.80 5.04
N HIS A 137 -11.52 -4.90 3.76
CA HIS A 137 -12.13 -5.81 2.79
C HIS A 137 -11.13 -6.75 2.11
N HIS A 138 -9.84 -6.41 2.02
CA HIS A 138 -8.93 -7.15 1.15
C HIS A 138 -8.78 -8.61 1.57
N LYS A 139 -8.85 -8.94 2.87
CA LYS A 139 -8.77 -10.33 3.33
C LYS A 139 -9.97 -11.19 2.89
N LYS A 140 -11.07 -10.57 2.46
CA LYS A 140 -12.28 -11.22 1.96
C LYS A 140 -12.42 -11.15 0.44
N MET A 141 -11.48 -10.52 -0.26
CA MET A 141 -11.51 -10.47 -1.72
C MET A 141 -11.17 -11.84 -2.29
N ASP A 142 -11.71 -12.14 -3.47
CA ASP A 142 -11.49 -13.42 -4.15
C ASP A 142 -10.01 -13.65 -4.46
N TYR A 143 -9.30 -12.58 -4.86
CA TYR A 143 -7.88 -12.64 -5.22
C TYR A 143 -7.07 -11.53 -4.54
N ILE A 144 -5.83 -11.87 -4.15
CA ILE A 144 -4.87 -10.92 -3.59
C ILE A 144 -3.53 -11.06 -4.29
N ILE A 145 -3.13 -9.98 -4.98
CA ILE A 145 -1.82 -9.86 -5.61
C ILE A 145 -0.83 -9.27 -4.59
N ARG A 146 0.24 -9.99 -4.29
CA ARG A 146 1.34 -9.52 -3.44
C ARG A 146 2.38 -8.83 -4.30
N PHE A 147 2.76 -7.63 -3.89
CA PHE A 147 3.79 -6.85 -4.58
C PHE A 147 5.12 -7.62 -4.71
N GLU A 148 5.44 -8.47 -3.74
CA GLU A 148 6.66 -9.29 -3.73
C GLU A 148 6.68 -10.34 -4.84
N HIS A 149 5.50 -10.81 -5.27
CA HIS A 149 5.31 -11.80 -6.33
C HIS A 149 4.53 -11.21 -7.51
N LEU A 150 4.72 -9.91 -7.76
CA LEU A 150 3.83 -9.11 -8.60
C LEU A 150 3.55 -9.72 -9.98
N VAL A 151 4.58 -10.20 -10.68
CA VAL A 151 4.47 -10.76 -12.04
C VAL A 151 3.75 -12.10 -12.01
N ASP A 152 4.11 -12.98 -11.08
CA ASP A 152 3.54 -14.32 -10.96
C ASP A 152 2.08 -14.26 -10.51
N ASP A 153 1.77 -13.47 -9.48
CA ASP A 153 0.42 -13.28 -8.97
C ASP A 153 -0.47 -12.59 -10.02
N TYR A 154 0.07 -11.60 -10.77
CA TYR A 154 -0.64 -11.00 -11.90
C TYR A 154 -1.02 -12.04 -12.94
N ARG A 155 -0.03 -12.80 -13.43
CA ARG A 155 -0.27 -13.81 -14.48
C ARG A 155 -1.29 -14.82 -14.00
N LYS A 156 -1.11 -15.35 -12.79
CA LYS A 156 -1.99 -16.34 -12.17
C LYS A 156 -3.43 -15.83 -12.07
N VAL A 157 -3.64 -14.71 -11.38
CA VAL A 157 -4.99 -14.19 -11.08
C VAL A 157 -5.75 -13.87 -12.36
N PHE A 158 -5.14 -13.16 -13.30
CA PHE A 158 -5.86 -12.76 -14.51
C PHE A 158 -6.07 -13.91 -15.50
N THR A 159 -5.16 -14.90 -15.53
CA THR A 159 -5.40 -16.14 -16.30
C THR A 159 -6.55 -16.95 -15.71
N GLU A 160 -6.64 -17.08 -14.39
CA GLU A 160 -7.74 -17.77 -13.70
C GLU A 160 -9.10 -17.08 -13.93
N LEU A 161 -9.10 -15.76 -14.17
CA LEU A 161 -10.27 -14.99 -14.56
C LEU A 161 -10.61 -15.08 -16.06
N GLY A 162 -9.78 -15.76 -16.84
CA GLY A 162 -9.98 -15.96 -18.29
C GLY A 162 -9.41 -14.86 -19.18
N LEU A 163 -8.68 -13.88 -18.63
CA LEU A 163 -8.04 -12.87 -19.46
C LEU A 163 -6.90 -13.52 -20.25
N PRO A 164 -6.78 -13.23 -21.56
CA PRO A 164 -5.79 -13.86 -22.42
C PRO A 164 -4.42 -13.20 -22.23
N ILE A 165 -3.81 -13.35 -21.05
CA ILE A 165 -2.53 -12.71 -20.72
C ILE A 165 -1.44 -13.15 -21.71
N THR A 166 -0.95 -12.20 -22.52
CA THR A 166 0.03 -12.47 -23.59
C THR A 166 1.44 -12.02 -23.24
N ARG A 167 1.61 -11.22 -22.17
CA ARG A 167 2.92 -10.73 -21.73
C ARG A 167 2.96 -10.43 -20.24
N ASP A 168 4.17 -10.27 -19.74
CA ASP A 168 4.43 -9.88 -18.36
C ASP A 168 4.19 -8.40 -18.11
N LEU A 169 3.89 -8.07 -16.85
CA LEU A 169 3.82 -6.69 -16.42
C LEU A 169 5.13 -5.97 -16.73
N PRO A 170 5.10 -4.89 -17.53
CA PRO A 170 6.29 -4.10 -17.77
C PRO A 170 6.79 -3.56 -16.43
N GLN A 171 8.06 -3.76 -16.13
CA GLN A 171 8.69 -3.23 -14.92
C GLN A 171 8.84 -1.71 -15.01
N ALA A 172 7.76 -0.98 -14.82
CA ALA A 172 7.75 0.47 -14.69
C ALA A 172 7.88 0.88 -13.20
N ASN A 173 8.55 2.00 -12.93
CA ASN A 173 8.66 2.63 -11.60
C ASN A 173 9.61 1.95 -10.60
N LYS A 174 10.83 1.58 -11.03
CA LYS A 174 11.89 1.27 -10.07
C LYS A 174 12.20 2.53 -9.26
N THR A 175 12.12 2.43 -7.93
CA THR A 175 12.48 3.55 -7.06
C THR A 175 14.01 3.69 -7.10
N PRO A 176 14.58 4.82 -7.55
CA PRO A 176 16.03 4.97 -7.67
C PRO A 176 16.72 4.82 -6.31
N GLU A 177 17.98 4.37 -6.33
CA GLU A 177 18.83 4.12 -5.15
C GLU A 177 18.34 3.06 -4.15
N LYS A 178 17.11 2.56 -4.31
CA LYS A 178 16.58 1.52 -3.45
C LYS A 178 17.24 0.17 -3.82
N LYS A 179 17.95 -0.42 -2.86
CA LYS A 179 18.47 -1.79 -2.96
C LYS A 179 17.30 -2.78 -3.14
N LYS A 180 17.56 -3.89 -3.85
CA LYS A 180 16.57 -4.95 -4.07
C LYS A 180 16.07 -5.55 -2.75
N ASP A 181 16.99 -5.72 -1.80
CA ASP A 181 16.66 -6.14 -0.45
C ASP A 181 16.37 -4.95 0.47
N PHE A 182 15.11 -4.82 0.91
CA PHE A 182 14.71 -3.77 1.83
C PHE A 182 15.07 -4.09 3.30
N TRP A 183 15.45 -5.33 3.63
CA TRP A 183 15.86 -5.70 4.99
C TRP A 183 17.15 -4.99 5.40
N SER A 184 18.07 -4.79 4.45
CA SER A 184 19.32 -4.04 4.64
C SER A 184 19.16 -2.59 5.14
N TYR A 185 17.96 -2.02 5.14
CA TYR A 185 17.73 -0.68 5.72
C TYR A 185 17.42 -0.71 7.22
N TYR A 186 17.26 -1.90 7.81
CA TYR A 186 16.93 -2.10 9.22
C TYR A 186 18.07 -2.84 9.93
N GLU A 187 19.27 -2.27 9.89
CA GLU A 187 20.49 -2.93 10.39
C GLU A 187 20.59 -2.90 11.91
N SER A 188 20.32 -1.75 12.52
CA SER A 188 20.48 -1.58 13.96
C SER A 188 19.41 -2.33 14.75
N ASP A 189 19.80 -2.83 15.93
CA ASP A 189 18.88 -3.42 16.90
C ASP A 189 17.73 -2.48 17.28
N LYS A 190 18.01 -1.17 17.30
CA LYS A 190 17.00 -0.14 17.58
C LYS A 190 15.96 -0.06 16.45
N ALA A 191 16.39 -0.07 15.20
CA ALA A 191 15.52 -0.09 14.03
C ALA A 191 14.69 -1.38 13.99
N LYS A 192 15.31 -2.53 14.23
CA LYS A 192 14.63 -3.84 14.27
C LYS A 192 13.57 -3.90 15.38
N ARG A 193 13.88 -3.48 16.60
CA ARG A 193 12.89 -3.36 17.71
C ARG A 193 11.73 -2.46 17.31
N ARG A 194 12.03 -1.31 16.69
CA ARG A 194 10.98 -0.41 16.22
C ARG A 194 10.13 -1.03 15.12
N ALA A 195 10.74 -1.73 14.17
CA ALA A 195 10.04 -2.42 13.09
C ALA A 195 9.12 -3.51 13.62
N LYS A 196 9.54 -4.31 14.60
CA LYS A 196 8.66 -5.31 15.25
C LYS A 196 7.47 -4.65 15.94
N PHE A 197 7.70 -3.59 16.70
CA PHE A 197 6.61 -2.84 17.35
C PHE A 197 5.62 -2.22 16.34
N VAL A 198 6.14 -1.59 15.29
CA VAL A 198 5.32 -0.87 14.31
C VAL A 198 4.59 -1.82 13.36
N PHE A 199 5.28 -2.83 12.83
CA PHE A 199 4.77 -3.64 11.72
C PHE A 199 4.30 -5.04 12.14
N GLY A 200 4.71 -5.56 13.30
CA GLY A 200 4.49 -6.95 13.67
C GLY A 200 3.04 -7.40 13.60
N SER A 201 2.12 -6.62 14.18
CA SER A 201 0.68 -6.92 14.12
C SER A 201 0.10 -6.94 12.70
N PHE A 202 0.50 -5.98 11.85
CA PHE A 202 0.03 -5.92 10.46
C PHE A 202 0.64 -7.05 9.61
N MET A 203 1.93 -7.35 9.80
CA MET A 203 2.60 -8.46 9.14
C MET A 203 1.92 -9.78 9.47
N ARG A 204 1.64 -10.03 10.75
CA ARG A 204 0.91 -11.23 11.19
C ARG A 204 -0.47 -11.32 10.57
N TYR A 205 -1.21 -10.21 10.50
CA TYR A 205 -2.54 -10.18 9.88
C TYR A 205 -2.51 -10.66 8.41
N TRP A 206 -1.44 -10.33 7.69
CA TRP A 206 -1.20 -10.66 6.28
C TRP A 206 -0.29 -11.88 6.05
N GLY A 207 0.11 -12.60 7.11
CA GLY A 207 0.96 -13.79 7.00
C GLY A 207 2.42 -13.52 6.60
N TYR A 208 2.91 -12.29 6.79
CA TYR A 208 4.34 -12.00 6.62
C TYR A 208 5.15 -12.38 7.87
N THR A 209 6.39 -12.79 7.66
CA THR A 209 7.36 -13.10 8.71
C THR A 209 8.54 -12.12 8.69
N PHE A 210 9.17 -11.93 9.84
CA PHE A 210 10.47 -11.28 9.92
C PHE A 210 11.57 -12.30 9.61
N PRO A 211 12.74 -11.87 9.12
CA PRO A 211 13.85 -12.77 8.86
C PRO A 211 14.37 -13.41 10.16
N GLU A 212 14.92 -14.62 10.05
CA GLU A 212 15.34 -15.44 11.19
C GLU A 212 16.42 -14.76 12.03
N ASN A 213 17.29 -13.97 11.39
CA ASN A 213 18.32 -13.17 12.07
C ASN A 213 17.76 -12.09 13.03
N TRP A 214 16.44 -11.88 13.10
CA TRP A 214 15.80 -10.99 14.06
C TRP A 214 15.11 -11.75 15.22
N LYS A 215 15.24 -13.07 15.31
CA LYS A 215 14.52 -13.90 16.28
C LYS A 215 14.79 -13.53 17.73
N ASN A 216 16.01 -13.06 18.03
CA ASN A 216 16.41 -12.55 19.35
C ASN A 216 15.63 -11.30 19.80
N ILE A 217 15.06 -10.53 18.85
CA ILE A 217 14.29 -9.33 19.15
C ILE A 217 12.82 -9.71 19.28
N LYS A 218 12.21 -9.52 20.46
CA LYS A 218 10.79 -9.82 20.65
C LYS A 218 9.90 -8.61 20.31
N GLU A 219 8.73 -8.88 19.75
CA GLU A 219 7.68 -7.88 19.62
C GLU A 219 7.10 -7.58 21.01
N PRO A 220 6.94 -6.30 21.40
CA PRO A 220 6.31 -5.96 22.67
C PRO A 220 4.88 -6.50 22.77
N ALA A 221 4.52 -7.13 23.89
CA ALA A 221 3.19 -7.75 24.06
C ALA A 221 2.04 -6.74 23.85
N HIS A 222 2.22 -5.49 24.31
CA HIS A 222 1.21 -4.44 24.18
C HIS A 222 1.02 -3.94 22.73
N ALA A 223 1.95 -4.24 21.80
CA ALA A 223 1.84 -3.78 20.41
C ALA A 223 0.57 -4.30 19.73
N ARG A 224 0.13 -5.51 20.09
CA ARG A 224 -1.11 -6.11 19.59
C ARG A 224 -2.35 -5.39 20.10
N LEU A 225 -2.38 -5.09 21.41
CA LEU A 225 -3.49 -4.36 22.01
C LEU A 225 -3.62 -2.97 21.38
N ILE A 226 -2.51 -2.22 21.28
CA ILE A 226 -2.50 -0.90 20.64
C ILE A 226 -2.96 -1.00 19.19
N TYR A 227 -2.50 -2.00 18.43
CA TYR A 227 -2.92 -2.21 17.04
C TYR A 227 -4.44 -2.44 16.93
N THR A 228 -5.00 -3.32 17.76
CA THR A 228 -6.44 -3.62 17.76
C THR A 228 -7.26 -2.39 18.11
N VAL A 229 -6.95 -1.71 19.22
CA VAL A 229 -7.67 -0.52 19.67
C VAL A 229 -7.54 0.62 18.67
N SER A 230 -6.33 0.89 18.16
CA SER A 230 -6.09 1.94 17.16
C SER A 230 -6.82 1.69 15.84
N ASN A 231 -7.10 0.43 15.50
CA ASN A 231 -7.79 0.10 14.25
C ASN A 231 -9.30 0.32 14.31
N ILE A 232 -9.92 0.43 15.50
CA ILE A 232 -11.34 0.75 15.63
C ILE A 232 -11.66 2.12 14.97
N PRO A 233 -11.07 3.25 15.41
CA PRO A 233 -11.33 4.54 14.77
C PRO A 233 -10.78 4.62 13.34
N ARG A 234 -9.67 3.92 13.02
CA ARG A 234 -9.14 3.89 11.64
C ARG A 234 -10.10 3.23 10.66
N LYS A 235 -10.71 2.10 11.03
CA LYS A 235 -11.72 1.42 10.20
C LYS A 235 -12.91 2.33 9.99
N PHE A 236 -13.41 2.99 11.04
CA PHE A 236 -14.49 3.97 10.90
C PHE A 236 -14.11 5.08 9.90
N TYR A 237 -12.94 5.71 10.10
CA TYR A 237 -12.45 6.76 9.20
C TYR A 237 -12.35 6.27 7.75
N TRP A 238 -11.77 5.09 7.51
CA TRP A 238 -11.58 4.60 6.14
C TRP A 238 -12.85 4.14 5.44
N ARG A 239 -13.88 3.71 6.19
CA ARG A 239 -15.17 3.31 5.61
C ARG A 239 -16.07 4.50 5.30
N TYR A 240 -16.01 5.56 6.10
CA TYR A 240 -17.02 6.62 6.07
C TYR A 240 -16.48 8.04 5.81
N LEU A 241 -15.21 8.32 6.11
CA LEU A 241 -14.66 9.70 6.11
C LEU A 241 -13.46 9.90 5.15
N ARG A 242 -12.94 8.83 4.56
CA ARG A 242 -11.85 8.86 3.58
C ARG A 242 -12.37 9.31 2.22
#